data_AF-A0A497P320-F1
#
_entry.id   AF-A0A497P320-F1
#
_cell.length_a   1.000
_cell.length_b   1.000
_cell.length_c   1.000
_cell.angle_alpha   90.00
_cell.angle_beta   90.00
_cell.angle_gamma   90.00
#
_symmetry.space_group_name_H-M   'P 1'
#
loop_
_entity.id
_entity.type
_entity.pdbx_description
1 polymer ?
#
loop_
_entity_poly.entity_id
_entity_poly.type
_entity_poly.pdbx_seq_one_letter_code
_entity_poly.pdbx_strand_id
1 'polypeptide(L)' 'MIQRQEIGLKILGLLRGIYPQSLWIGEVANKLGMVRSIASSWVRVLTAEGKVEVSRKVGNPIFIDLRGVMINV' A
#
# COMPACT_ATOMS: atom_id res chain seq x y z
N MET A 1 13.54 -11.42 -13.24
CA MET A 1 12.26 -10.97 -12.65
C MET A 1 12.45 -10.50 -11.20
N ILE A 2 13.29 -9.48 -10.96
CA ILE A 2 13.71 -9.09 -9.57
C ILE A 2 13.10 -7.74 -9.14
N GLN A 3 12.96 -6.76 -10.06
CA GLN A 3 12.47 -5.41 -9.74
C GLN A 3 11.00 -5.35 -9.25
N ARG A 4 10.16 -6.32 -9.61
CA ARG A 4 8.74 -6.28 -9.22
C ARG A 4 8.57 -6.43 -7.71
N GLN A 5 9.25 -7.38 -7.07
CA GLN A 5 9.06 -7.63 -5.64
C GLN A 5 9.51 -6.46 -4.75
N GLU A 6 10.50 -5.69 -5.20
CA GLU A 6 11.07 -4.57 -4.43
C GLU A 6 10.04 -3.45 -4.16
N ILE A 7 9.19 -3.13 -5.15
CA ILE A 7 8.17 -2.08 -5.00
C ILE A 7 7.11 -2.50 -3.98
N GLY A 8 6.65 -3.75 -4.04
CA GLY A 8 5.70 -4.29 -3.07
C GLY A 8 6.24 -4.21 -1.64
N LEU A 9 7.51 -4.59 -1.44
CA LEU A 9 8.18 -4.49 -0.14
C LEU A 9 8.31 -3.04 0.34
N LYS A 10 8.62 -2.08 -0.54
CA LYS A 10 8.67 -0.66 -0.19
C LYS A 10 7.32 -0.12 0.26
N ILE A 11 6.23 -0.52 -0.41
CA ILE A 11 4.86 -0.12 -0.01
C ILE A 11 4.52 -0.71 1.37
N LEU A 12 4.80 -2.00 1.59
CA LEU A 12 4.56 -2.64 2.88
C LEU A 12 5.40 -2.02 4.00
N GLY A 13 6.68 -1.75 3.74
CA GLY A 13 7.57 -1.09 4.69
C GLY A 13 7.07 0.30 5.06
N LEU A 14 6.60 1.07 4.07
CA LEU A 14 5.99 2.38 4.31
C LEU A 14 4.75 2.28 5.20
N LEU A 15 3.81 1.38 4.87
CA LEU A 15 2.57 1.19 5.63
C LEU A 15 2.84 0.66 7.05
N ARG A 16 3.85 -0.21 7.22
CA ARG A 16 4.25 -0.72 8.54
C ARG A 16 4.80 0.39 9.42
N GLY A 17 5.58 1.32 8.86
CA GLY A 17 6.19 2.43 9.59
C GLY A 17 5.20 3.49 10.10
N ILE A 18 3.97 3.50 9.58
CA ILE A 18 2.93 4.47 9.97
C ILE A 18 1.74 3.81 10.68
N TYR A 19 1.72 2.48 10.79
CA TYR A 19 0.62 1.75 11.42
C TYR A 19 0.38 2.29 12.85
N PRO A 20 -0.87 2.54 13.29
CA PRO A 20 -2.15 2.13 12.70
C PRO A 20 -2.77 3.11 11.69
N GLN A 21 -1.99 4.03 11.11
CA GLN A 21 -2.51 5.02 10.16
C GLN A 21 -2.63 4.46 8.74
N SER A 22 -3.62 4.98 8.02
CA SER A 22 -3.86 4.72 6.60
C SER A 22 -3.19 5.75 5.70
N LEU A 23 -2.80 5.35 4.49
CA LEU A 23 -2.49 6.29 3.41
C LEU A 23 -3.46 6.10 2.26
N TRP A 24 -3.76 7.16 1.54
CA TRP A 24 -4.38 6.98 0.22
C TRP A 24 -3.34 6.68 -0.85
N ILE A 25 -3.76 6.03 -1.94
CA ILE A 25 -2.85 5.58 -3.01
C ILE A 25 -1.96 6.72 -3.55
N GLY A 26 -2.47 7.96 -3.59
CA GLY A 26 -1.70 9.13 -4.02
C GLY A 26 -0.54 9.47 -3.08
N GLU A 27 -0.75 9.38 -1.77
CA GLU A 27 0.32 9.57 -0.78
C GLU A 27 1.40 8.50 -0.87
N VAL A 28 1.01 7.24 -1.08
CA VAL A 28 1.96 6.14 -1.29
C VAL A 28 2.84 6.43 -2.50
N ALA A 29 2.23 6.88 -3.59
CA ALA A 29 2.94 7.25 -4.81
C ALA A 29 3.93 8.39 -4.57
N ASN A 30 3.49 9.46 -3.90
CA ASN A 30 4.31 10.63 -3.59
C ASN A 30 5.49 10.29 -2.66
N LYS A 31 5.23 9.55 -1.57
CA LYS A 31 6.26 9.18 -0.58
C LYS A 31 7.33 8.26 -1.17
N LEU A 32 6.97 7.43 -2.16
CA LEU A 32 7.90 6.50 -2.81
C LEU A 32 8.43 7.02 -4.15
N GLY A 33 8.10 8.27 -4.54
CA GLY A 33 8.58 8.88 -5.77
C GLY A 33 8.16 8.14 -7.05
N MET A 34 6.96 7.54 -7.07
CA MET A 34 6.48 6.74 -8.20
C MET A 34 5.17 7.29 -8.78
N VAL A 35 4.86 6.88 -10.01
CA VAL A 35 3.61 7.26 -10.67
C VAL A 35 2.42 6.58 -9.98
N ARG A 36 1.32 7.32 -9.80
CA ARG A 36 0.09 6.83 -9.13
C ARG A 36 -0.46 5.53 -9.74
N SER A 37 -0.35 5.33 -11.05
CA SER A 37 -0.80 4.09 -11.72
C SER A 37 0.02 2.86 -11.31
N ILE A 38 1.32 3.03 -11.05
CA ILE A 38 2.21 1.98 -10.53
C ILE A 38 1.81 1.64 -9.10
N ALA A 39 1.66 2.66 -8.24
CA ALA A 39 1.19 2.47 -6.87
C ALA A 39 -0.18 1.77 -6.84
N SER A 40 -1.12 2.20 -7.68
CA SER A 40 -2.45 1.57 -7.77
C SER A 40 -2.40 0.12 -8.22
N SER A 41 -1.53 -0.22 -9.17
CA SER A 41 -1.38 -1.60 -9.64
C SER A 41 -0.81 -2.49 -8.54
N TRP A 42 0.22 -2.01 -7.84
CA TRP A 42 0.82 -2.75 -6.72
C TRP A 42 -0.11 -2.91 -5.54
N VAL A 43 -0.87 -1.87 -5.19
CA VAL A 43 -1.89 -1.97 -4.14
C VAL A 43 -2.91 -3.05 -4.45
N ARG A 44 -3.37 -3.18 -5.70
CA ARG A 44 -4.28 -4.27 -6.10
C ARG A 44 -3.63 -5.64 -5.92
N VAL A 45 -2.37 -5.80 -6.31
CA VAL A 45 -1.61 -7.05 -6.11
C VAL A 45 -1.52 -7.38 -4.61
N LEU A 46 -1.07 -6.43 -3.78
CA LEU A 46 -0.95 -6.62 -2.33
C LEU A 46 -2.28 -6.89 -1.64
N THR A 47 -3.38 -6.33 -2.17
CA THR A 47 -4.74 -6.60 -1.69
C THR A 47 -5.15 -8.03 -2.04
N ALA A 48 -4.89 -8.49 -3.27
CA ALA A 48 -5.14 -9.86 -3.69
C ALA A 48 -4.30 -10.88 -2.92
N GLU A 49 -3.07 -10.52 -2.56
CA GLU A 49 -2.19 -11.29 -1.66
C GLU A 49 -2.63 -11.22 -0.19
N GLY A 50 -3.64 -10.39 0.15
CA GLY A 50 -4.16 -10.25 1.50
C GLY A 50 -3.23 -9.53 2.48
N LYS A 51 -2.23 -8.78 2.00
CA LYS A 51 -1.25 -8.06 2.84
C LYS A 51 -1.70 -6.67 3.25
N VAL A 52 -2.54 -6.05 2.42
CA VAL A 52 -3.17 -4.74 2.68
C VAL A 52 -4.66 -4.83 2.43
N GLU A 53 -5.42 -3.89 2.98
CA GLU A 53 -6.85 -3.78 2.73
C GLU A 53 -7.24 -2.35 2.40
N VAL A 54 -8.30 -2.19 1.63
CA VAL A 54 -8.90 -0.88 1.38
C VAL A 54 -9.82 -0.59 2.56
N SER A 55 -9.44 0.37 3.41
CA SER A 55 -10.20 0.64 4.63
C SER A 55 -11.37 1.58 4.40
N ARG A 56 -11.14 2.66 3.64
CA ARG A 56 -12.18 3.65 3.36
C ARG A 56 -11.97 4.39 2.06
N LYS A 57 -13.09 4.88 1.52
CA LYS A 57 -13.13 5.82 0.41
C LYS A 57 -13.72 7.14 0.92
N VAL A 58 -12.96 8.22 0.82
CA VAL A 58 -13.43 9.56 1.22
C VAL A 58 -13.46 10.41 -0.04
N GLY A 59 -14.63 10.58 -0.65
CA GLY A 59 -14.76 11.20 -1.96
C GLY A 59 -14.08 10.35 -3.06
N ASN A 60 -13.04 10.90 -3.70
CA ASN A 60 -12.27 10.21 -4.74
C ASN A 60 -11.06 9.40 -4.20
N PRO A 61 -10.33 9.84 -3.15
CA PRO A 61 -9.27 9.06 -2.51
C PRO A 61 -9.70 7.68 -1.98
N ILE A 62 -8.88 6.67 -2.28
CA ILE A 62 -8.98 5.31 -1.73
C ILE A 62 -7.84 5.15 -0.72
N PHE A 63 -8.20 4.92 0.54
CA PHE A 63 -7.27 4.67 1.64
C PHE A 63 -6.96 3.18 1.77
N ILE A 64 -5.70 2.89 2.04
CA ILE A 64 -5.18 1.57 2.25
C ILE A 64 -4.55 1.46 3.65
N ASP A 65 -4.82 0.33 4.28
CA ASP A 65 -4.28 -0.03 5.58
C ASP A 65 -3.47 -1.33 5.47
N LEU A 66 -2.51 -1.46 6.37
CA LEU A 66 -1.83 -2.74 6.57
C LEU A 66 -2.82 -3.71 7.20
N ARG A 67 -2.96 -4.92 6.63
CA ARG A 67 -3.91 -5.88 7.17
C ARG A 67 -3.43 -6.37 8.54
N GLY A 68 -4.32 -6.40 9.53
CA GLY A 68 -3.99 -6.71 10.92
C GLY A 68 -3.21 -8.02 11.16
N VAL A 69 -3.40 -9.02 10.29
CA VAL A 69 -2.69 -10.31 10.35
C VAL A 69 -1.17 -10.16 10.17
N MET A 70 -0.70 -9.12 9.46
CA MET A 70 0.72 -8.87 9.23
C MET A 70 1.43 -8.16 10.39
N ILE A 71 0.71 -7.73 11.43
CA ILE A 71 1.30 -6.99 12.57
C ILE A 71 1.93 -7.95 13.58
N ASN A 72 1.43 -9.19 13.64
CA ASN A 72 1.87 -10.22 14.60
C ASN A 72 3.04 -11.08 14.08
N VAL A 73 3.79 -10.62 13.06
CA VAL A 73 4.95 -11.33 12.49
C VAL A 73 6.25 -10.56 12.72
#